data_AF-F8RYH0-F1
#
_entry.id   AF-F8RYH0-F1
#
_cell.length_a   1.000
_cell.length_b   1.000
_cell.length_c   1.000
_cell.angle_alpha   90.00
_cell.angle_beta   90.00
_cell.angle_gamma   90.00
#
_symmetry.space_group_name_H-M   'P 1'
#
loop_
_entity.id
_entity.type
_entity.pdbx_description
1 polymer ?
#
loop_
_entity_poly.entity_id
_entity_poly.type
_entity_poly.pdbx_seq_one_letter_code
_entity_poly.pdbx_strand_id
1 'polypeptide(L)'
;MNGTSETIRNEIVVNSEHVKRTSRHVPKHLKPLNNEQLGHYLAGLIDGDGHFSKAQQLVIVFSSPDAFLAYYLKEKLGNCNVRKVKDKNAYLLIVSKKEGILNVLNLINGKLRSENRFNQVIDNILNHVKYKDININFTMNLTNDFNNHWLAGFSDADASFQVKIINRTTINKPEIRLNYQIDQKKNILLTKIKNYLGGNIGYRKSQDTYYYG
;
A
#
# COMPACT_ATOMS: atom_id res chain seq x y z
N MET A 1 -1.65 42.93 18.07
CA MET A 1 -2.22 42.63 19.39
C MET A 1 -3.27 41.56 19.22
N ASN A 2 -3.15 40.51 20.04
CA ASN A 2 -4.00 39.33 20.06
C ASN A 2 -5.46 39.66 20.38
N GLY A 3 -6.37 38.89 19.79
CA GLY A 3 -7.78 38.84 20.19
C GLY A 3 -8.40 37.53 19.70
N THR A 4 -8.22 36.46 20.46
CA THR A 4 -9.07 35.27 20.39
C THR A 4 -10.39 35.57 21.09
N SER A 5 -11.52 35.28 20.45
CA SER A 5 -12.81 35.15 21.15
C SER A 5 -13.16 33.69 21.29
N GLU A 6 -13.15 33.27 22.53
CA GLU A 6 -13.70 32.04 23.07
C GLU A 6 -15.21 31.97 22.81
N THR A 7 -15.74 30.75 22.69
CA THR A 7 -17.11 30.52 23.16
C THR A 7 -17.15 29.16 23.82
N ILE A 8 -17.12 29.20 25.16
CA ILE A 8 -17.45 28.10 26.05
C ILE A 8 -18.98 27.95 26.00
N ARG A 9 -19.48 26.77 25.65
CA ARG A 9 -20.79 26.30 26.09
C ARG A 9 -20.57 25.07 26.95
N ASN A 10 -20.78 25.26 28.25
CA ASN A 10 -20.88 24.19 29.23
C ASN A 10 -22.18 23.40 29.01
N GLU A 11 -22.19 22.20 29.61
CA GLU A 11 -23.28 21.23 29.80
C GLU A 11 -23.42 20.23 28.62
N ILE A 12 -23.19 18.92 28.78
CA ILE A 12 -23.37 18.01 29.91
C ILE A 12 -22.19 17.03 29.96
N VAL A 13 -21.60 16.86 31.15
CA VAL A 13 -20.62 15.81 31.44
C VAL A 13 -21.37 14.47 31.48
N VAL A 14 -21.28 13.68 30.41
CA VAL A 14 -21.58 12.26 30.44
C VAL A 14 -20.25 11.51 30.35
N ASN A 15 -19.94 10.76 31.39
CA ASN A 15 -18.76 9.92 31.57
C ASN A 15 -18.11 9.44 30.27
N SER A 16 -17.02 10.09 29.89
CA SER A 16 -16.07 9.66 28.87
C SER A 16 -14.74 9.33 29.57
N GLU A 17 -14.80 8.59 30.67
CA GLU A 17 -13.58 8.04 31.28
C GLU A 17 -13.09 6.90 30.38
N HIS A 18 -12.01 7.18 29.65
CA HIS A 18 -11.23 6.29 28.75
C HIS A 18 -11.33 6.51 27.23
N VAL A 19 -11.82 7.64 26.74
CA VAL A 19 -11.40 8.07 25.39
C VAL A 19 -10.07 8.81 25.53
N LYS A 20 -8.95 8.12 25.26
CA LYS A 20 -7.63 8.79 25.14
C LYS A 20 -7.80 9.95 24.15
N ARG A 21 -7.61 11.19 24.62
CA ARG A 21 -7.48 12.36 23.76
C ARG A 21 -6.42 12.02 22.70
N THR A 22 -6.84 11.94 21.44
CA THR A 22 -5.91 11.79 20.32
C THR A 22 -4.97 12.99 20.37
N SER A 23 -3.68 12.73 20.62
CA SER A 23 -2.64 13.77 20.63
C SER A 23 -2.73 14.60 19.34
N ARG A 24 -2.64 15.94 19.42
CA ARG A 24 -2.46 16.78 18.21
C ARG A 24 -1.15 16.48 17.46
N HIS A 25 -0.24 15.72 18.10
CA HIS A 25 1.05 15.27 17.59
C HIS A 25 1.13 13.74 17.60
N VAL A 26 0.16 13.04 17.02
CA VAL A 26 0.40 11.64 16.62
C VAL A 26 1.49 11.65 15.55
N PRO A 27 2.55 10.81 15.63
CA PRO A 27 3.49 10.64 14.53
C PRO A 27 2.71 10.36 13.25
N LYS A 28 2.88 11.21 12.24
CA LYS A 28 1.96 11.22 11.09
C LYS A 28 1.90 9.89 10.34
N HIS A 29 2.98 9.11 10.31
CA HIS A 29 3.01 7.75 9.75
C HIS A 29 4.12 6.93 10.42
N LEU A 30 3.83 5.70 10.85
CA LEU A 30 4.87 4.75 11.24
C LEU A 30 5.61 4.31 9.97
N LYS A 31 6.92 4.46 9.98
CA LYS A 31 7.79 4.12 8.85
C LYS A 31 8.56 2.84 9.15
N PRO A 32 8.91 2.04 8.13
CA PRO A 32 9.83 0.93 8.30
C PRO A 32 11.14 1.37 8.99
N LEU A 33 11.54 0.64 10.02
CA LEU A 33 12.68 0.97 10.89
C LEU A 33 14.01 0.47 10.33
N ASN A 34 13.97 -0.54 9.45
CA ASN A 34 15.15 -1.16 8.86
C ASN A 34 14.84 -1.69 7.44
N ASN A 35 15.88 -2.17 6.75
CA ASN A 35 15.78 -2.66 5.38
C ASN A 35 14.87 -3.88 5.22
N GLU A 36 14.74 -4.72 6.27
CA GLU A 36 13.89 -5.90 6.20
C GLU A 36 12.41 -5.51 6.21
N GLN A 37 12.03 -4.62 7.13
CA GLN A 37 10.70 -4.03 7.16
C GLN A 37 10.41 -3.24 5.88
N LEU A 38 11.39 -2.46 5.39
CA LEU A 38 11.24 -1.69 4.15
C LEU A 38 11.08 -2.60 2.94
N GLY A 39 11.82 -3.71 2.88
CA GLY A 39 11.72 -4.69 1.80
C GLY A 39 10.34 -5.34 1.75
N HIS A 40 9.78 -5.71 2.91
CA HIS A 40 8.42 -6.25 2.97
C HIS A 40 7.38 -5.22 2.56
N TYR A 41 7.46 -4.01 3.12
CA TYR A 41 6.59 -2.90 2.76
C TYR A 41 6.63 -2.59 1.26
N LEU A 42 7.83 -2.44 0.70
CA LEU A 42 8.02 -2.16 -0.72
C LEU A 42 7.51 -3.29 -1.60
N ALA A 43 7.70 -4.55 -1.22
CA ALA A 43 7.17 -5.69 -1.95
C ALA A 43 5.63 -5.67 -2.02
N GLY A 44 4.97 -5.34 -0.89
CA GLY A 44 3.51 -5.18 -0.87
C GLY A 44 3.02 -4.05 -1.76
N LEU A 45 3.70 -2.90 -1.70
CA LEU A 45 3.37 -1.75 -2.54
C LEU A 45 3.57 -2.04 -4.04
N ILE A 46 4.61 -2.79 -4.40
CA ILE A 46 4.87 -3.23 -5.77
C ILE A 46 3.83 -4.26 -6.24
N ASP A 47 3.43 -5.17 -5.37
CA ASP A 47 2.41 -6.18 -5.69
C ASP A 47 1.07 -5.55 -6.07
N GLY A 48 0.70 -4.43 -5.44
CA GLY A 48 -0.44 -3.62 -5.85
C GLY A 48 -0.13 -2.73 -7.06
N ASP A 49 0.56 -1.61 -6.84
CA ASP A 49 0.69 -0.51 -7.80
C ASP A 49 2.00 -0.48 -8.60
N GLY A 50 2.94 -1.39 -8.33
CA GLY A 50 4.22 -1.44 -9.02
C GLY A 50 4.15 -2.03 -10.43
N HIS A 51 5.13 -1.75 -11.27
CA HIS A 51 5.27 -2.39 -12.58
C HIS A 51 6.74 -2.43 -13.03
N PHE A 52 7.26 -3.63 -13.30
CA PHE A 52 8.54 -3.80 -13.98
C PHE A 52 8.29 -3.85 -15.49
N SER A 53 8.62 -2.76 -16.17
CA SER A 53 8.34 -2.63 -17.60
C SER A 53 9.43 -3.24 -18.48
N LYS A 54 9.09 -3.50 -19.75
CA LYS A 54 10.03 -3.96 -20.80
C LYS A 54 11.17 -2.98 -21.11
N ALA A 55 11.15 -1.76 -20.55
CA ALA A 55 12.24 -0.80 -20.62
C ALA A 55 13.23 -0.92 -19.44
N GLN A 56 13.22 -2.06 -18.72
CA GLN A 56 14.13 -2.37 -17.61
C GLN A 56 14.05 -1.35 -16.46
N GLN A 57 12.83 -0.92 -16.13
CA GLN A 57 12.56 0.02 -15.03
C GLN A 57 11.43 -0.49 -14.15
N LEU A 58 11.53 -0.20 -12.85
CA LEU A 58 10.41 -0.25 -11.93
C LEU A 58 9.71 1.11 -11.94
N VAL A 59 8.39 1.09 -12.07
CA VAL A 59 7.52 2.26 -11.92
C VAL A 59 6.48 1.95 -10.85
N ILE A 60 6.31 2.84 -9.88
CA ILE A 60 5.22 2.79 -8.90
C ILE A 60 4.42 4.10 -9.01
N VAL A 61 3.10 3.98 -9.10
CA VAL A 61 2.19 5.12 -9.22
C VAL A 61 1.68 5.51 -7.84
N PHE A 62 1.59 6.80 -7.57
CA PHE A 62 1.01 7.36 -6.34
C PHE A 62 -0.03 8.41 -6.70
N SER A 63 -1.08 8.50 -5.89
CA SER A 63 -2.00 9.63 -5.94
C SER A 63 -1.29 10.93 -5.50
N SER A 64 -1.83 12.10 -5.84
CA SER A 64 -1.26 13.38 -5.38
C SER A 64 -1.27 13.53 -3.85
N PRO A 65 -2.33 13.15 -3.12
CA PRO A 65 -2.30 13.07 -1.65
C PRO A 65 -1.14 12.22 -1.11
N ASP A 66 -0.76 11.16 -1.81
CA ASP A 66 0.27 10.21 -1.37
C ASP A 66 1.66 10.50 -1.95
N ALA A 67 1.85 11.66 -2.58
CA ALA A 67 3.14 12.04 -3.18
C ALA A 67 4.29 12.03 -2.17
N PHE A 68 4.01 12.33 -0.89
CA PHE A 68 5.01 12.28 0.18
C PHE A 68 5.64 10.88 0.33
N LEU A 69 4.88 9.81 0.07
CA LEU A 69 5.36 8.44 0.15
C LEU A 69 6.35 8.15 -0.99
N ALA A 70 6.09 8.65 -2.20
CA ALA A 70 7.02 8.56 -3.32
C ALA A 70 8.37 9.22 -3.00
N TYR A 71 8.36 10.42 -2.40
CA TYR A 71 9.59 11.11 -1.99
C TYR A 71 10.30 10.42 -0.82
N TYR A 72 9.55 9.85 0.13
CA TYR A 72 10.12 9.04 1.20
C TYR A 72 10.88 7.82 0.63
N LEU A 73 10.26 7.07 -0.28
CA LEU A 73 10.91 5.93 -0.93
C LEU A 73 12.11 6.36 -1.77
N LYS A 74 12.04 7.53 -2.41
CA LYS A 74 13.18 8.10 -3.14
C LYS A 74 14.41 8.28 -2.25
N GLU A 75 14.20 8.83 -1.05
CA GLU A 75 15.26 9.01 -0.06
C GLU A 75 15.86 7.67 0.39
N LYS A 76 15.02 6.64 0.59
CA LYS A 76 15.47 5.34 1.11
C LYS A 76 16.12 4.44 0.07
N LEU A 77 15.65 4.45 -1.17
CA LEU A 77 16.16 3.56 -2.21
C LEU A 77 17.41 4.12 -2.89
N GLY A 78 17.52 5.44 -2.98
CA GLY A 78 18.49 6.09 -3.85
C GLY A 78 18.27 5.72 -5.33
N ASN A 79 19.07 6.29 -6.23
CA ASN A 79 19.11 5.92 -7.65
C ASN A 79 17.75 5.87 -8.39
N CYS A 80 16.80 6.70 -7.96
CA CYS A 80 15.45 6.78 -8.51
C CYS A 80 14.96 8.23 -8.63
N ASN A 81 13.92 8.41 -9.43
CA ASN A 81 13.34 9.71 -9.74
C ASN A 81 11.85 9.72 -9.40
N VAL A 82 11.37 10.86 -8.89
CA VAL A 82 9.94 11.11 -8.69
C VAL A 82 9.51 12.16 -9.70
N ARG A 83 8.45 11.88 -10.48
CA ARG A 83 7.92 12.77 -11.51
C ARG A 83 6.41 12.93 -11.37
N LYS A 84 5.92 14.17 -11.33
CA LYS A 84 4.48 14.46 -11.46
C LYS A 84 4.02 14.14 -12.89
N VAL A 85 2.90 13.44 -13.03
CA VAL A 85 2.29 13.19 -14.35
C VAL A 85 1.58 14.46 -14.82
N LYS A 86 1.90 14.93 -16.01
CA LYS A 86 1.27 16.12 -16.59
C LYS A 86 -0.25 15.91 -16.69
N ASP A 87 -1.01 16.91 -16.26
CA ASP A 87 -2.49 16.95 -16.31
C ASP A 87 -3.19 15.78 -15.57
N LYS A 88 -2.50 15.11 -14.64
CA LYS A 88 -3.08 14.08 -13.77
C LYS A 88 -2.72 14.32 -12.31
N ASN A 89 -3.61 13.90 -11.42
CA ASN A 89 -3.38 13.90 -9.97
C ASN A 89 -2.53 12.70 -9.53
N ALA A 90 -1.41 12.45 -10.20
CA ALA A 90 -0.56 11.30 -9.95
C ALA A 90 0.93 11.64 -10.02
N TYR A 91 1.73 10.89 -9.25
CA TYR A 91 3.18 10.91 -9.23
C TYR A 91 3.72 9.52 -9.58
N LEU A 92 4.88 9.47 -10.22
CA LEU A 92 5.59 8.24 -10.53
C LEU A 92 6.91 8.21 -9.78
N LEU A 93 7.16 7.14 -9.02
CA LEU A 93 8.50 6.76 -8.60
C LEU A 93 9.09 5.82 -9.67
N ILE A 94 10.23 6.20 -10.25
CA ILE A 94 10.86 5.48 -11.36
C ILE A 94 12.28 5.10 -10.97
N VAL A 95 12.58 3.80 -11.02
CA VAL A 95 13.92 3.24 -10.84
C VAL A 95 14.36 2.67 -12.19
N SER A 96 15.35 3.27 -12.83
CA SER A 96 15.83 2.86 -14.17
C SER A 96 17.34 2.60 -14.25
N LYS A 97 18.11 3.14 -13.30
CA LYS A 97 19.54 2.87 -13.19
C LYS A 97 19.76 1.42 -12.79
N LYS A 98 20.80 0.78 -13.37
CA LYS A 98 21.14 -0.63 -13.08
C LYS A 98 21.30 -0.86 -11.57
N GLU A 99 22.12 -0.03 -10.92
CA GLU A 99 22.35 -0.08 -9.48
C GLU A 99 21.07 0.07 -8.66
N GLY A 100 20.21 1.04 -8.98
CA GLY A 100 18.92 1.21 -8.30
C GLY A 100 18.01 0.00 -8.43
N ILE A 101 17.95 -0.61 -9.62
CA ILE A 101 17.19 -1.85 -9.83
C ILE A 101 17.78 -2.98 -8.96
N LEU A 102 19.09 -3.17 -8.94
CA LEU A 102 19.73 -4.21 -8.13
C LEU A 102 19.46 -4.00 -6.63
N ASN A 103 19.52 -2.75 -6.14
CA ASN A 103 19.16 -2.43 -4.75
C ASN A 103 17.73 -2.82 -4.42
N VAL A 104 16.78 -2.50 -5.32
CA VAL A 104 15.38 -2.90 -5.17
C VAL A 104 15.24 -4.41 -5.17
N LEU A 105 15.84 -5.12 -6.13
CA LEU A 105 15.76 -6.58 -6.21
C LEU A 105 16.30 -7.24 -4.94
N ASN A 106 17.42 -6.76 -4.39
CA ASN A 106 17.97 -7.27 -3.14
C ASN A 106 17.00 -7.06 -1.95
N LEU A 107 16.35 -5.91 -1.87
CA LEU A 107 15.38 -5.62 -0.79
C LEU A 107 14.16 -6.54 -0.85
N ILE A 108 13.61 -6.77 -2.05
CA ILE A 108 12.33 -7.47 -2.23
C ILE A 108 12.48 -8.97 -2.56
N ASN A 109 13.70 -9.48 -2.71
CA ASN A 109 13.93 -10.91 -2.99
C ASN A 109 13.32 -11.77 -1.88
N GLY A 110 12.50 -12.75 -2.26
CA GLY A 110 11.76 -13.60 -1.33
C GLY A 110 10.59 -12.91 -0.62
N LYS A 111 10.18 -11.71 -1.07
CA LYS A 111 9.12 -10.91 -0.43
C LYS A 111 7.90 -10.62 -1.31
N LEU A 112 8.05 -10.61 -2.64
CA LEU A 112 6.90 -10.50 -3.56
C LEU A 112 5.97 -11.71 -3.45
N ARG A 113 4.66 -11.46 -3.57
CA ARG A 113 3.60 -12.47 -3.51
C ARG A 113 2.76 -12.51 -4.79
N SER A 114 2.85 -11.51 -5.65
CA SER A 114 2.19 -11.51 -6.96
C SER A 114 3.03 -12.24 -8.00
N GLU A 115 2.49 -13.33 -8.55
CA GLU A 115 3.09 -14.07 -9.66
C GLU A 115 3.35 -13.15 -10.88
N ASN A 116 2.43 -12.23 -11.17
CA ASN A 116 2.60 -11.29 -12.27
C ASN A 116 3.81 -10.37 -12.04
N ARG A 117 3.98 -9.82 -10.84
CA ARG A 117 5.14 -8.96 -10.55
C ARG A 117 6.44 -9.75 -10.57
N PHE A 118 6.43 -10.97 -10.03
CA PHE A 118 7.58 -11.85 -10.10
C PHE A 118 7.98 -12.15 -11.55
N ASN A 119 7.04 -12.56 -12.40
CA ASN A 119 7.33 -12.82 -13.82
C ASN A 119 7.84 -11.57 -14.53
N GLN A 120 7.31 -10.38 -14.22
CA GLN A 120 7.86 -9.13 -14.76
C GLN A 120 9.32 -8.89 -14.34
N VAL A 121 9.73 -9.27 -13.13
CA VAL A 121 11.15 -9.21 -12.70
C VAL A 121 11.99 -10.18 -13.53
N ILE A 122 11.57 -11.44 -13.63
CA ILE A 122 12.33 -12.47 -14.37
C ILE A 122 12.45 -12.08 -15.85
N ASP A 123 11.32 -11.82 -16.51
CA ASP A 123 11.23 -11.66 -17.95
C ASP A 123 11.77 -10.32 -18.44
N ASN A 124 11.41 -9.22 -17.75
CA ASN A 124 11.75 -7.89 -18.23
C ASN A 124 13.08 -7.37 -17.67
N ILE A 125 13.54 -7.87 -16.51
CA ILE A 125 14.76 -7.41 -15.85
C ILE A 125 15.88 -8.46 -15.95
N LEU A 126 15.74 -9.60 -15.28
CA LEU A 126 16.86 -10.54 -15.11
C LEU A 126 17.28 -11.23 -16.41
N ASN A 127 16.33 -11.57 -17.28
CA ASN A 127 16.62 -12.17 -18.59
C ASN A 127 17.20 -11.18 -19.61
N HIS A 128 17.18 -9.87 -19.32
CA HIS A 128 17.68 -8.85 -20.23
C HIS A 128 19.23 -8.80 -20.25
N VAL A 129 19.82 -8.57 -21.43
CA VAL A 129 21.30 -8.55 -21.63
C VAL A 129 22.06 -7.67 -20.62
N LYS A 130 21.46 -6.53 -20.22
CA LYS A 130 22.00 -5.61 -19.19
C LYS A 130 22.29 -6.27 -17.84
N TYR A 131 21.62 -7.38 -17.53
CA TYR A 131 21.67 -8.07 -16.24
C TYR A 131 22.18 -9.52 -16.34
N LYS A 132 22.63 -9.99 -17.52
CA LYS A 132 23.07 -11.39 -17.71
C LYS A 132 24.23 -11.82 -16.81
N ASP A 133 25.14 -10.89 -16.47
CA ASP A 133 26.29 -11.18 -15.60
C ASP A 133 25.93 -11.15 -14.11
N ILE A 134 24.66 -10.89 -13.77
CA ILE A 134 24.20 -10.79 -12.39
C ILE A 134 23.66 -12.16 -11.96
N ASN A 135 24.37 -12.81 -11.04
CA ASN A 135 23.94 -14.06 -10.44
C ASN A 135 23.01 -13.83 -9.23
N ILE A 136 21.77 -13.40 -9.49
CA ILE A 136 20.73 -13.30 -8.45
C ILE A 136 19.77 -14.48 -8.57
N ASN A 137 19.69 -15.29 -7.52
CA ASN A 137 18.60 -16.25 -7.35
C ASN A 137 17.38 -15.51 -6.76
N PHE A 138 16.48 -15.05 -7.62
CA PHE A 138 15.30 -14.28 -7.22
C PHE A 138 14.11 -15.21 -6.98
N THR A 139 13.49 -15.13 -5.79
CA THR A 139 12.43 -16.04 -5.34
C THR A 139 11.18 -15.29 -4.89
N MET A 140 10.03 -15.97 -4.90
CA MET A 140 8.76 -15.46 -4.36
C MET A 140 8.53 -15.88 -2.91
N ASN A 141 7.74 -15.08 -2.19
CA ASN A 141 7.16 -15.49 -0.93
C ASN A 141 5.87 -16.28 -1.16
N LEU A 142 5.92 -17.60 -0.93
CA LEU A 142 4.75 -18.47 -1.08
C LEU A 142 3.99 -18.69 0.24
N THR A 143 4.53 -18.22 1.36
CA THR A 143 3.97 -18.45 2.69
C THR A 143 2.61 -17.74 2.88
N ASN A 144 1.85 -18.22 3.88
CA ASN A 144 0.62 -17.57 4.35
C ASN A 144 0.87 -16.68 5.58
N ASP A 145 2.13 -16.44 5.95
CA ASP A 145 2.47 -15.56 7.06
C ASP A 145 2.44 -14.10 6.60
N PHE A 146 1.58 -13.28 7.20
CA PHE A 146 1.51 -11.83 6.94
C PHE A 146 1.97 -11.02 8.15
N ASN A 147 2.63 -11.62 9.14
CA ASN A 147 3.20 -10.94 10.31
C ASN A 147 4.49 -10.17 9.95
N ASN A 148 4.40 -9.29 8.96
CA ASN A 148 5.45 -8.45 8.44
C ASN A 148 4.82 -7.22 7.75
N HIS A 149 5.62 -6.39 7.12
CA HIS A 149 5.15 -5.11 6.58
C HIS A 149 4.50 -5.21 5.19
N TRP A 150 4.43 -6.41 4.60
CA TRP A 150 3.89 -6.59 3.24
C TRP A 150 2.44 -6.13 3.15
N LEU A 151 1.60 -6.51 4.12
CA LEU A 151 0.19 -6.14 4.08
C LEU A 151 -0.02 -4.64 4.21
N ALA A 152 0.83 -3.93 4.98
CA ALA A 152 0.78 -2.48 5.07
C ALA A 152 1.07 -1.82 3.72
N GLY A 153 2.13 -2.25 3.02
CA GLY A 153 2.46 -1.72 1.69
C GLY A 153 1.40 -2.04 0.64
N PHE A 154 0.84 -3.25 0.68
CA PHE A 154 -0.25 -3.64 -0.21
C PHE A 154 -1.54 -2.86 0.09
N SER A 155 -1.79 -2.53 1.37
CA SER A 155 -2.93 -1.71 1.78
C SER A 155 -2.83 -0.28 1.26
N ASP A 156 -1.64 0.31 1.32
CA ASP A 156 -1.38 1.67 0.82
C ASP A 156 -1.55 1.76 -0.71
N ALA A 157 -1.46 0.65 -1.44
CA ALA A 157 -1.71 0.59 -2.88
C ALA A 157 -3.20 0.36 -3.22
N ASP A 158 -3.77 -0.77 -2.75
CA ASP A 158 -5.01 -1.32 -3.31
C ASP A 158 -6.18 -1.39 -2.31
N ALA A 159 -5.96 -1.02 -1.04
CA ALA A 159 -6.99 -1.15 -0.01
C ALA A 159 -7.68 0.18 0.32
N SER A 160 -8.82 0.05 1.00
CA SER A 160 -9.61 1.17 1.50
C SER A 160 -10.21 0.87 2.87
N PHE A 161 -10.13 1.86 3.76
CA PHE A 161 -10.87 1.86 5.03
C PHE A 161 -12.13 2.72 4.84
N GLN A 162 -13.30 2.09 4.94
CA GLN A 162 -14.58 2.69 4.58
C GLN A 162 -15.49 2.79 5.81
N VAL A 163 -16.16 3.93 5.94
CA VAL A 163 -17.27 4.13 6.88
C VAL A 163 -18.55 4.26 6.06
N LYS A 164 -19.44 3.28 6.17
CA LYS A 164 -20.74 3.29 5.48
C LYS A 164 -21.85 3.57 6.47
N ILE A 165 -22.66 4.57 6.16
CA ILE A 165 -23.84 4.97 6.94
C ILE A 165 -25.07 4.47 6.20
N ILE A 166 -25.82 3.56 6.82
CA ILE A 166 -27.01 2.93 6.23
C ILE A 166 -28.23 3.37 7.04
N ASN A 167 -29.12 4.13 6.39
CA ASN A 167 -30.41 4.49 6.96
C ASN A 167 -31.45 3.45 6.54
N ARG A 168 -32.17 2.88 7.50
CA ARG A 168 -33.26 1.93 7.24
C ARG A 168 -34.58 2.55 7.65
N THR A 169 -35.60 2.42 6.82
CA THR A 169 -36.94 2.95 7.09
C THR A 169 -37.56 2.39 8.37
N THR A 170 -37.14 1.20 8.79
CA THR A 170 -37.64 0.50 9.98
C THR A 170 -36.87 0.81 11.26
N ILE A 171 -35.76 1.55 11.19
CA ILE A 171 -34.90 1.82 12.35
C ILE A 171 -34.59 3.32 12.39
N ASN A 172 -34.97 3.99 13.49
CA ASN A 172 -34.78 5.44 13.66
C ASN A 172 -33.30 5.89 13.82
N LYS A 173 -32.34 4.96 13.88
CA LYS A 173 -30.91 5.26 14.01
C LYS A 173 -30.14 4.68 12.82
N PRO A 174 -29.15 5.43 12.28
CA PRO A 174 -28.29 4.92 11.21
C PRO A 174 -27.47 3.73 11.68
N GLU A 175 -27.33 2.72 10.83
CA GLU A 175 -26.36 1.64 10.98
C GLU A 175 -25.01 2.11 10.42
N ILE A 176 -23.97 2.05 11.24
CA ILE A 176 -22.59 2.39 10.84
C ILE A 176 -21.84 1.09 10.58
N ARG A 177 -21.32 0.89 9.37
CA ARG A 177 -20.43 -0.22 9.03
C ARG A 177 -19.02 0.29 8.77
N LEU A 178 -18.06 -0.34 9.42
CA LEU A 178 -16.63 -0.10 9.20
C LEU A 178 -16.07 -1.26 8.41
N ASN A 179 -15.52 -0.99 7.23
CA ASN A 179 -14.99 -2.03 6.35
C ASN A 179 -13.54 -1.72 5.98
N TYR A 180 -12.70 -2.74 6.04
CA TYR A 180 -11.42 -2.76 5.34
C TYR A 180 -11.62 -3.58 4.07
N GLN A 181 -11.49 -2.95 2.91
CA GLN A 181 -11.80 -3.56 1.62
C GLN A 181 -10.60 -3.52 0.68
N ILE A 182 -10.36 -4.62 -0.03
CA ILE A 182 -9.33 -4.72 -1.08
C ILE A 182 -9.99 -5.25 -2.35
N ASP A 183 -9.78 -4.60 -3.49
CA ASP A 183 -10.29 -5.04 -4.78
C ASP A 183 -9.11 -5.60 -5.63
N GLN A 184 -9.28 -6.76 -6.27
CA GLN A 184 -8.26 -7.40 -7.12
C GLN A 184 -8.90 -8.17 -8.28
N LYS A 185 -8.21 -8.21 -9.44
CA LYS A 185 -8.66 -9.00 -10.59
C LYS A 185 -8.65 -10.51 -10.35
N LYS A 186 -7.72 -10.99 -9.50
CA LYS A 186 -7.61 -12.41 -9.13
C LYS A 186 -7.82 -12.58 -7.64
N ASN A 187 -8.48 -13.66 -7.24
CA ASN A 187 -8.78 -13.94 -5.82
C ASN A 187 -7.64 -14.61 -5.04
N ILE A 188 -6.50 -14.93 -5.67
CA ILE A 188 -5.41 -15.71 -5.04
C ILE A 188 -4.86 -14.99 -3.80
N LEU A 189 -4.44 -13.73 -3.95
CA LEU A 189 -3.95 -12.91 -2.82
C LEU A 189 -5.06 -12.64 -1.81
N LEU A 190 -6.28 -12.35 -2.27
CA LEU A 190 -7.43 -12.11 -1.39
C LEU A 190 -7.75 -13.33 -0.52
N THR A 191 -7.60 -14.54 -1.06
CA THR A 191 -7.81 -15.80 -0.31
C THR A 191 -6.77 -15.96 0.79
N LYS A 192 -5.50 -15.64 0.50
CA LYS A 192 -4.44 -15.65 1.52
C LYS A 192 -4.71 -14.63 2.62
N ILE A 193 -5.12 -13.42 2.26
CA ILE A 193 -5.47 -12.35 3.21
C ILE A 193 -6.67 -12.75 4.06
N LYS A 194 -7.71 -13.34 3.44
CA LYS A 194 -8.88 -13.89 4.16
C LYS A 194 -8.47 -14.95 5.18
N ASN A 195 -7.57 -15.85 4.83
CA ASN A 195 -7.11 -16.89 5.75
C ASN A 195 -6.33 -16.30 6.94
N TYR A 196 -5.69 -15.15 6.76
CA TYR A 196 -4.93 -14.46 7.81
C TYR A 196 -5.79 -13.56 8.69
N LEU A 197 -6.68 -12.75 8.11
CA LEU A 197 -7.51 -11.76 8.82
C LEU A 197 -8.94 -12.22 9.11
N GLY A 198 -9.40 -13.33 8.55
CA GLY A 198 -10.82 -13.67 8.47
C GLY A 198 -11.54 -12.85 7.39
N GLY A 199 -12.85 -12.66 7.50
CA GLY A 199 -13.66 -11.88 6.53
C GLY A 199 -14.15 -12.69 5.33
N ASN A 200 -14.63 -12.00 4.30
CA ASN A 200 -15.30 -12.60 3.15
C ASN A 200 -14.67 -12.17 1.82
N ILE A 201 -14.86 -13.01 0.80
CA ILE A 201 -14.51 -12.67 -0.58
C ILE A 201 -15.81 -12.65 -1.37
N GLY A 202 -16.07 -11.54 -2.02
CA GLY A 202 -17.13 -11.40 -3.01
C GLY A 202 -16.57 -11.28 -4.42
N TYR A 203 -17.44 -11.44 -5.40
CA TYR A 203 -17.14 -11.19 -6.80
C TYR A 203 -18.13 -10.17 -7.35
N ARG A 204 -17.61 -9.11 -7.97
CA ARG A 204 -18.38 -8.02 -8.57
C ARG A 204 -18.41 -8.21 -10.09
N LYS A 205 -19.47 -8.85 -10.59
CA LYS A 205 -19.65 -9.18 -12.01
C LYS A 205 -19.56 -7.96 -12.95
N SER A 206 -20.05 -6.80 -12.52
CA SER A 206 -20.03 -5.57 -13.34
C SER A 206 -18.63 -5.02 -13.63
N GLN A 207 -17.65 -5.35 -12.80
CA GLN A 207 -16.26 -4.89 -12.91
C GLN A 207 -15.28 -6.04 -13.16
N ASP A 208 -15.78 -7.27 -13.28
CA ASP A 208 -14.99 -8.50 -13.35
C ASP A 208 -13.83 -8.51 -12.32
N THR A 209 -14.18 -8.20 -11.07
CA THR A 209 -13.21 -7.96 -9.98
C THR A 209 -13.67 -8.68 -8.72
N TYR A 210 -12.73 -9.30 -8.02
CA TYR A 210 -12.96 -9.86 -6.68
C TYR A 210 -12.69 -8.79 -5.64
N TYR A 211 -13.42 -8.83 -4.53
CA TYR A 211 -13.15 -7.96 -3.40
C TYR A 211 -13.12 -8.75 -2.09
N TYR A 212 -12.23 -8.35 -1.19
CA TYR A 212 -12.15 -8.78 0.19
C TYR A 212 -12.83 -7.76 1.09
N GLY A 213 -13.55 -8.19 2.12
CA GLY A 213 -14.10 -7.32 3.17
C GLY A 213 -15.03 -8.01 4.16
#